data_AF-A0A844SZI3-F1
#
_entry.id   AF-A0A844SZI3-F1
#
_cell.length_a   1.000
_cell.length_b   1.000
_cell.length_c   1.000
_cell.angle_alpha   90.00
_cell.angle_beta   90.00
_cell.angle_gamma   90.00
#
_symmetry.space_group_name_H-M   'P 1'
#
loop_
_entity.id
_entity.type
_entity.pdbx_description
1 polymer ?
#
loop_
_entity_poly.entity_id
_entity_poly.type
_entity_poly.pdbx_seq_one_letter_code
_entity_poly.pdbx_strand_id
1 'polypeptide(L)'
;MNAGLMRKVKTGLVAHPNELDRKRIERSLSSRTRYLYVSPKVTPVKGGYLIESACCSRNIDKDGALIDVALILFDRVSGIWKVFCKNHAQGIWEFYSLYHRLTSAIDELNADPERLFWQ
;
A
#
# COMPACT_ATOMS: atom_id res chain seq x y z
N MET A 1 40.94 6.33 31.15
CA MET A 1 39.75 5.47 31.38
C MET A 1 38.58 6.12 30.67
N ASN A 2 38.19 5.65 29.48
CA ASN A 2 37.04 6.21 28.75
C ASN A 2 36.02 5.09 28.56
N ALA A 3 35.06 5.03 29.48
CA ALA A 3 33.91 4.14 29.36
C ALA A 3 32.97 4.70 28.29
N GLY A 4 33.08 4.16 27.08
CA GLY A 4 32.15 4.43 25.99
C GLY A 4 30.75 4.00 26.39
N LEU A 5 29.85 4.97 26.54
CA LEU A 5 28.44 4.74 26.79
C LEU A 5 27.83 4.10 25.53
N MET A 6 27.84 2.78 25.44
CA MET A 6 27.13 2.05 24.39
C MET A 6 25.63 2.30 24.59
N ARG A 7 25.07 3.18 23.76
CA ARG A 7 23.63 3.39 23.65
C ARG A 7 23.00 2.04 23.30
N LYS A 8 22.28 1.42 24.24
CA LYS A 8 21.49 0.21 23.98
C LYS A 8 20.62 0.45 22.75
N VAL A 9 20.96 -0.19 21.64
CA VAL A 9 20.10 -0.26 20.46
C VAL A 9 18.85 -0.98 20.91
N LYS A 10 17.73 -0.27 21.01
CA LYS A 10 16.43 -0.89 21.29
C LYS A 10 16.19 -1.92 20.19
N THR A 11 16.12 -3.18 20.57
CA THR A 11 15.71 -4.29 19.70
C THR A 11 14.43 -3.90 18.96
N GLY A 12 14.49 -4.03 17.64
CA GLY A 12 13.82 -3.16 16.67
C GLY A 12 12.31 -3.02 16.81
N LEU A 13 11.87 -1.76 16.90
CA LEU A 13 10.53 -1.37 16.46
C LEU A 13 10.38 -1.82 15.00
N VAL A 14 9.45 -2.73 14.75
CA VAL A 14 9.07 -3.10 13.38
C VAL A 14 8.59 -1.83 12.70
N ALA A 15 9.37 -1.31 11.74
CA ALA A 15 9.06 -0.04 11.08
C ALA A 15 7.67 -0.04 10.44
N HIS A 16 7.28 -1.18 9.86
CA HIS A 16 5.97 -1.36 9.22
C HIS A 16 5.45 -2.80 9.41
N PRO A 17 4.13 -2.97 9.59
CA PRO A 17 3.12 -1.92 9.57
C PRO A 17 3.12 -1.06 10.86
N ASN A 18 2.77 0.21 10.72
CA ASN A 18 2.54 1.12 11.83
C ASN A 18 1.26 1.94 11.58
N GLU A 19 0.67 2.47 12.65
CA GLU A 19 -0.61 3.18 12.57
C GLU A 19 -0.52 4.51 11.81
N LEU A 20 0.61 5.21 11.93
CA LEU A 20 0.83 6.51 11.29
C LEU A 20 0.75 6.39 9.76
N ASP A 21 1.49 5.43 9.20
CA ASP A 21 1.53 5.21 7.76
C ASP A 21 0.23 4.60 7.24
N ARG A 22 -0.44 3.72 8.01
CA ARG A 22 -1.80 3.28 7.68
C ARG A 22 -2.74 4.47 7.50
N LYS A 23 -2.77 5.38 8.48
CA LYS A 23 -3.61 6.59 8.43
C LYS A 23 -3.18 7.56 7.34
N ARG A 24 -1.89 7.61 6.99
CA ARG A 24 -1.41 8.38 5.85
C ARG A 24 -1.94 7.83 4.53
N ILE A 25 -1.92 6.51 4.34
CA ILE A 25 -2.47 5.85 3.16
C ILE A 25 -3.99 6.12 3.08
N GLU A 26 -4.74 5.85 4.15
CA GLU A 26 -6.20 6.08 4.18
C GLU A 26 -6.57 7.54 3.82
N ARG A 27 -5.85 8.52 4.39
CA ARG A 27 -6.10 9.94 4.10
C ARG A 27 -5.74 10.31 2.67
N SER A 28 -4.59 9.89 2.18
CA SER A 28 -4.16 10.24 0.81
C SER A 28 -5.03 9.56 -0.24
N LEU A 29 -5.52 8.36 0.04
CA LEU A 29 -6.53 7.71 -0.79
C LEU A 29 -7.80 8.58 -0.91
N SER A 30 -8.20 9.38 0.07
CA SER A 30 -9.38 10.26 -0.10
C SER A 30 -9.21 11.36 -1.17
N SER A 31 -7.97 11.67 -1.58
CA SER A 31 -7.67 12.64 -2.64
C SER A 31 -7.49 12.04 -4.03
N ARG A 32 -7.94 10.79 -4.25
CA ARG A 32 -7.95 10.17 -5.60
C ARG A 32 -8.69 11.02 -6.60
N THR A 33 -8.24 11.00 -7.86
CA THR A 33 -8.92 11.68 -8.97
C THR A 33 -9.91 10.76 -9.70
N ARG A 34 -9.83 9.45 -9.44
CA ARG A 34 -10.66 8.38 -10.01
C ARG A 34 -11.26 7.51 -8.90
N TYR A 35 -12.22 6.66 -9.26
CA TYR A 35 -12.81 5.67 -8.32
C TYR A 35 -13.40 6.34 -7.06
N LEU A 36 -14.10 7.45 -7.28
CA LEU A 36 -14.58 8.35 -6.21
C LEU A 36 -15.77 7.79 -5.43
N TYR A 37 -16.47 6.82 -6.00
CA TYR A 37 -17.71 6.27 -5.43
C TYR A 37 -17.49 5.07 -4.51
N VAL A 38 -16.23 4.62 -4.35
CA VAL A 38 -15.89 3.49 -3.48
C VAL A 38 -14.97 3.94 -2.34
N SER A 39 -15.09 3.26 -1.21
CA SER A 39 -14.30 3.50 -0.02
C SER A 39 -13.28 2.37 0.14
N PRO A 40 -12.02 2.56 -0.27
CA PRO A 40 -11.01 1.53 -0.06
C PRO A 40 -10.69 1.38 1.42
N LYS A 41 -10.32 0.16 1.77
CA LYS A 41 -9.86 -0.26 3.09
C LYS A 41 -8.36 -0.50 3.03
N VAL A 42 -7.66 -0.06 4.07
CA VAL A 42 -6.22 -0.31 4.23
C VAL A 42 -6.02 -1.29 5.37
N THR A 43 -5.63 -2.52 5.04
CA THR A 43 -5.41 -3.60 5.99
C THR A 43 -3.91 -3.76 6.24
N PRO A 44 -3.41 -3.63 7.48
CA PRO A 44 -2.03 -3.97 7.83
C PRO A 44 -1.73 -5.44 7.51
N VAL A 45 -0.62 -5.69 6.82
CA VAL A 45 -0.11 -7.03 6.54
C VAL A 45 1.35 -7.14 6.94
N LYS A 46 1.92 -8.35 6.88
CA LYS A 46 3.33 -8.56 7.22
C LYS A 46 4.23 -7.73 6.32
N GLY A 47 4.90 -6.73 6.91
CA GLY A 47 5.85 -5.87 6.20
C GLY A 47 5.22 -4.75 5.40
N GLY A 48 3.93 -4.46 5.53
CA GLY A 48 3.29 -3.42 4.72
C GLY A 48 1.78 -3.34 4.85
N TYR A 49 1.12 -2.97 3.75
CA TYR A 49 -0.32 -2.69 3.71
C TYR A 49 -0.95 -3.27 2.44
N LEU A 50 -2.07 -3.93 2.62
CA LEU A 50 -2.98 -4.32 1.56
C LEU A 50 -4.07 -3.25 1.43
N ILE A 51 -4.35 -2.84 0.21
CA ILE A 51 -5.42 -1.91 -0.13
C ILE A 51 -6.47 -2.71 -0.89
N GLU A 52 -7.70 -2.68 -0.40
CA GLU A 52 -8.85 -3.38 -0.97
C GLU A 52 -9.94 -2.37 -1.24
N SER A 53 -10.77 -2.58 -2.26
CA SER A 53 -11.97 -1.75 -2.47
C SER A 53 -13.08 -2.53 -3.15
N ALA A 54 -14.30 -2.01 -3.09
CA ALA A 54 -15.36 -2.54 -3.95
C ALA A 54 -15.02 -2.24 -5.41
N CYS A 55 -15.34 -3.17 -6.31
CA CYS A 55 -15.18 -2.93 -7.74
C CYS A 55 -16.04 -1.72 -8.16
N CYS A 56 -15.43 -0.73 -8.82
CA CYS A 56 -16.12 0.48 -9.28
C CYS A 56 -16.97 0.25 -10.54
N SER A 57 -16.76 -0.85 -11.24
CA SER A 57 -17.47 -1.12 -12.49
C SER A 57 -18.78 -1.86 -12.18
N ARG A 58 -19.92 -1.22 -12.48
CA ARG A 58 -21.24 -1.89 -12.41
C ARG A 58 -21.38 -3.05 -13.41
N ASN A 59 -20.40 -3.24 -14.30
CA ASN A 59 -20.38 -4.31 -15.28
C ASN A 59 -19.81 -5.63 -14.73
N ILE A 60 -19.02 -5.60 -13.65
CA ILE A 60 -18.31 -6.79 -13.16
C ILE A 60 -19.05 -7.45 -11.97
N ASP A 61 -19.75 -6.69 -11.12
CA ASP A 61 -20.65 -7.29 -10.12
C ASP A 61 -21.70 -6.29 -9.61
N LYS A 62 -22.96 -6.74 -9.42
CA LYS A 62 -24.06 -5.91 -8.88
C LYS A 62 -23.97 -5.76 -7.36
N ASP A 63 -23.29 -6.67 -6.69
CA ASP A 63 -23.04 -6.63 -5.23
C ASP A 63 -21.69 -6.00 -4.86
N GLY A 64 -20.91 -5.58 -5.86
CA GLY A 64 -19.65 -4.84 -5.66
C GLY A 64 -18.59 -5.66 -4.94
N ALA A 65 -18.21 -6.83 -5.49
CA ALA A 65 -17.16 -7.68 -4.94
C ALA A 65 -15.90 -6.87 -4.55
N LEU A 66 -15.32 -7.23 -3.41
CA LEU A 66 -14.05 -6.68 -2.95
C LEU A 66 -12.93 -7.15 -3.87
N ILE A 67 -12.18 -6.19 -4.41
CA ILE A 67 -10.98 -6.41 -5.21
C ILE A 67 -9.73 -6.02 -4.41
N ASP A 68 -8.68 -6.82 -4.59
CA ASP A 68 -7.31 -6.50 -4.20
C ASP A 68 -6.79 -5.37 -5.08
N VAL A 69 -6.69 -4.14 -4.56
CA VAL A 69 -6.28 -2.97 -5.35
C VAL A 69 -4.76 -2.87 -5.47
N ALA A 70 -4.06 -2.90 -4.34
CA ALA A 70 -2.62 -2.77 -4.30
C ALA A 70 -2.03 -3.41 -3.04
N LEU A 71 -0.83 -3.97 -3.18
CA LEU A 71 -0.03 -4.44 -2.05
C LEU A 71 1.25 -3.61 -1.99
N ILE A 72 1.45 -2.93 -0.87
CA ILE A 72 2.60 -2.05 -0.63
C ILE A 72 3.45 -2.67 0.48
N LEU A 73 4.66 -3.11 0.16
CA LEU A 73 5.58 -3.77 1.10
C LEU A 73 6.84 -2.93 1.31
N PHE A 74 7.27 -2.79 2.56
CA PHE A 74 8.53 -2.15 2.90
C PHE A 74 9.65 -3.18 3.00
N ASP A 75 10.66 -3.03 2.17
CA ASP A 75 11.90 -3.80 2.26
C ASP A 75 12.83 -3.16 3.30
N ARG A 76 12.97 -3.83 4.45
CA ARG A 76 13.79 -3.34 5.57
C ARG A 76 15.29 -3.33 5.26
N VAL A 77 15.75 -4.11 4.29
CA VAL A 77 17.18 -4.19 3.95
C VAL A 77 17.57 -3.00 3.08
N SER A 78 16.77 -2.71 2.06
CA SER A 78 17.02 -1.61 1.12
C SER A 78 16.40 -0.27 1.53
N GLY A 79 15.43 -0.28 2.46
CA GLY A 79 14.68 0.91 2.84
C GLY A 79 13.73 1.41 1.75
N ILE A 80 13.28 0.52 0.86
CA ILE A 80 12.49 0.84 -0.32
C ILE A 80 11.08 0.24 -0.20
N TRP A 81 10.08 0.98 -0.67
CA TRP A 81 8.72 0.51 -0.84
C TRP A 81 8.55 -0.21 -2.18
N LYS A 82 8.04 -1.43 -2.14
CA LYS A 82 7.66 -2.23 -3.31
C LYS A 82 6.16 -2.17 -3.45
N VAL A 83 5.69 -1.81 -4.63
CA VAL A 83 4.27 -1.79 -4.97
C VAL A 83 3.99 -2.93 -5.91
N PHE A 84 2.89 -3.62 -5.66
CA PHE A 84 2.36 -4.70 -6.49
C PHE A 84 0.92 -4.38 -6.85
N CYS A 85 0.54 -4.69 -8.09
CA CYS A 85 -0.85 -4.70 -8.54
C CYS A 85 -1.35 -6.15 -8.61
N LYS A 86 -2.66 -6.34 -8.53
CA LYS A 86 -3.26 -7.65 -8.68
C LYS A 86 -3.58 -7.91 -10.15
N ASN A 87 -3.08 -9.00 -10.70
CA ASN A 87 -3.61 -9.55 -11.94
C ASN A 87 -4.87 -10.36 -11.60
N HIS A 88 -6.05 -9.75 -11.72
CA HIS A 88 -7.33 -10.38 -11.36
C HIS A 88 -7.69 -11.58 -12.25
N ALA A 89 -7.20 -11.61 -13.50
CA ALA A 89 -7.43 -12.75 -14.38
C ALA A 89 -6.69 -14.02 -13.92
N GLN A 90 -5.50 -13.85 -13.33
CA GLN A 90 -4.65 -14.95 -12.87
C GLN A 90 -4.69 -15.15 -11.34
N GLY A 91 -5.25 -14.19 -10.59
CA GLY A 91 -5.29 -14.22 -9.13
C GLY A 91 -3.93 -14.00 -8.46
N ILE A 92 -2.93 -13.49 -9.18
CA ILE A 92 -1.56 -13.30 -8.68
C ILE A 92 -1.21 -11.83 -8.45
N TRP A 93 -0.22 -11.59 -7.58
CA TRP A 93 0.38 -10.27 -7.41
C TRP A 93 1.54 -10.10 -8.38
N GLU A 94 1.51 -9.00 -9.14
CA GLU A 94 2.57 -8.64 -10.07
C GLU A 94 3.34 -7.45 -9.53
N PHE A 95 4.67 -7.51 -9.66
CA PHE A 95 5.52 -6.41 -9.27
C PHE A 95 5.27 -5.22 -10.20
N TYR A 96 4.96 -4.06 -9.61
CA TYR A 96 4.68 -2.84 -10.34
C TYR A 96 5.90 -1.91 -10.33
N SER A 97 6.32 -1.41 -9.16
CA SER A 97 7.41 -0.43 -9.07
C SER A 97 8.04 -0.30 -7.67
N LEU A 98 9.12 0.48 -7.59
CA LEU A 98 9.87 0.81 -6.38
C LEU A 98 9.76 2.31 -6.05
N TYR A 99 9.63 2.61 -4.76
CA TYR A 99 9.60 3.99 -4.27
C TYR A 99 10.45 4.17 -3.02
N HIS A 100 11.20 5.26 -2.94
CA HIS A 100 11.92 5.63 -1.72
C HIS A 100 11.00 6.20 -0.64
N ARG A 101 9.85 6.74 -1.02
CA ARG A 101 8.88 7.36 -0.11
C ARG A 101 7.52 6.73 -0.29
N LEU A 102 6.85 6.43 0.81
CA LEU A 102 5.48 5.90 0.81
C LEU A 102 4.52 6.85 0.09
N THR A 103 4.69 8.17 0.24
CA THR A 103 3.84 9.16 -0.43
C THR A 103 3.88 9.03 -1.94
N SER A 104 5.05 8.80 -2.53
CA SER A 104 5.19 8.63 -3.98
C SER A 104 4.48 7.37 -4.49
N ALA A 105 4.50 6.29 -3.71
CA ALA A 105 3.73 5.09 -4.02
C ALA A 105 2.22 5.34 -3.98
N ILE A 106 1.75 6.15 -3.02
CA ILE A 106 0.31 6.48 -2.91
C ILE A 106 -0.11 7.48 -4.00
N ASP A 107 0.74 8.43 -4.36
CA ASP A 107 0.48 9.40 -5.43
C ASP A 107 0.25 8.67 -6.77
N GLU A 108 1.07 7.65 -7.06
CA GLU A 108 0.86 6.79 -8.23
C GLU A 108 -0.49 6.07 -8.17
N LEU A 109 -0.80 5.45 -7.04
CA LEU A 109 -2.08 4.75 -6.85
C LEU A 109 -3.30 5.69 -6.98
N ASN A 110 -3.12 6.97 -6.62
CA ASN A 110 -4.16 7.98 -6.70
C ASN A 110 -4.39 8.50 -8.13
N ALA A 111 -3.34 8.57 -8.92
CA ALA A 111 -3.39 8.98 -10.32
C ALA A 111 -3.85 7.83 -11.21
N ASP A 112 -3.34 6.62 -10.95
CA ASP A 112 -3.56 5.37 -11.69
C ASP A 112 -3.68 5.61 -13.21
N PRO A 113 -2.64 6.19 -13.85
CA PRO A 113 -2.73 6.63 -15.24
C PRO A 113 -2.97 5.47 -16.21
N GLU A 114 -2.39 4.31 -15.89
CA GLU A 114 -2.46 3.09 -16.68
C GLU A 114 -3.68 2.21 -16.35
N ARG A 115 -4.46 2.59 -15.32
CA ARG A 115 -5.66 1.86 -14.86
C ARG A 115 -5.40 0.42 -14.47
N LEU A 116 -4.31 0.17 -13.74
CA LEU A 116 -3.86 -1.18 -13.40
C LEU A 116 -4.33 -1.64 -12.01
N PHE A 117 -4.65 -0.71 -11.11
CA PHE A 117 -4.89 -1.06 -9.71
C PHE A 117 -6.36 -1.34 -9.37
N TRP A 118 -7.32 -0.75 -10.08
CA TRP A 118 -8.74 -0.75 -9.68
C TRP A 118 -9.66 -1.51 -10.65
N GLN A 119 -9.18 -2.65 -11.17
CA GLN A 119 -9.89 -3.47 -12.15
C GLN A 119 -10.81 -4.51 -11.51
#